data_AF-A0A536TA74-F1
#
_entry.id   AF-A0A536TA74-F1
#
_cell.length_a   1.000
_cell.length_b   1.000
_cell.length_c   1.000
_cell.angle_alpha   90.00
_cell.angle_beta   90.00
_cell.angle_gamma   90.00
#
_symmetry.space_group_name_H-M   'P 1'
#
loop_
_entity.id
_entity.type
_entity.pdbx_description
1 polymer ?
#
loop_
_entity_poly.entity_id
_entity_poly.type
_entity_poly.pdbx_seq_one_letter_code
_entity_poly.pdbx_strand_id
1 'polypeptide(L)'
;MIGDDTYGGGGGRRLVSLPPKRHFLHAAWLLFKHPVSGAAMDIRSPLPEDLRSALLRVSDGGFSPDLADPLDYLGFYQIAR
;
A
#
# COMPACT_ATOMS: atom_id res chain seq x y z
N MET A 1 7.12 11.58 -1.38
CA MET A 1 6.32 10.58 -0.62
C MET A 1 5.30 11.31 0.23
N ILE A 2 4.05 10.86 0.29
CA ILE A 2 3.03 11.52 1.12
C ILE A 2 3.22 11.07 2.59
N GLY A 3 3.20 12.01 3.52
CA GLY A 3 3.46 11.71 4.94
C GLY A 3 4.89 11.92 5.38
N ASP A 4 5.83 12.06 4.45
CA ASP A 4 7.25 12.24 4.73
C ASP A 4 7.58 13.70 5.07
N ASP A 5 8.07 13.94 6.30
CA ASP A 5 8.48 15.27 6.76
C ASP A 5 9.86 15.68 6.23
N THR A 6 10.65 14.73 5.72
CA THR A 6 12.03 14.93 5.22
C THR A 6 12.04 15.24 3.72
N TYR A 7 11.27 14.50 2.91
CA TYR A 7 11.25 14.65 1.44
C TYR A 7 9.86 14.94 0.84
N GLY A 8 8.79 14.96 1.65
CA GLY A 8 7.40 15.10 1.18
C GLY A 8 6.85 16.52 1.16
N GLY A 9 7.65 17.52 1.50
CA GLY A 9 7.28 18.95 1.43
C GLY A 9 6.13 19.37 2.35
N GLY A 10 5.77 18.56 3.35
CA GLY A 10 4.77 18.88 4.40
C GLY A 10 3.31 19.01 3.94
N GLY A 11 3.04 19.37 2.67
CA GLY A 11 1.71 19.72 2.16
C GLY A 11 0.78 18.54 1.90
N GLY A 12 1.31 17.37 1.54
CA GLY A 12 0.50 16.20 1.19
C GLY A 12 -0.26 15.58 2.36
N ARG A 13 0.19 15.76 3.62
CA ARG A 13 -0.40 15.14 4.82
C ARG A 13 -1.86 15.57 5.05
N ARG A 14 -2.18 16.82 4.74
CA ARG A 14 -3.53 17.37 4.93
C ARG A 14 -4.54 16.83 3.92
N LEU A 15 -4.10 16.47 2.71
CA LEU A 15 -4.99 15.96 1.66
C LEU A 15 -5.49 14.52 1.94
N VAL A 16 -4.64 13.67 2.52
CA VAL A 16 -4.95 12.23 2.74
C VAL A 16 -5.41 11.89 4.15
N SER A 17 -5.36 12.84 5.10
CA SER A 17 -5.71 12.58 6.51
C SER A 17 -4.98 11.38 7.12
N LEU A 18 -3.70 11.19 6.76
CA LEU A 18 -2.87 10.14 7.34
C LEU A 18 -2.64 10.38 8.84
N PRO A 19 -2.57 9.31 9.64
CA PRO A 19 -2.15 9.43 11.04
C PRO A 19 -0.81 10.17 11.16
N PRO A 20 -0.60 10.97 12.22
CA PRO A 20 0.64 11.69 12.41
C PRO A 20 1.83 10.71 12.47
N LYS A 21 2.93 11.07 11.79
CA LYS A 21 4.19 10.32 11.69
C LYS A 21 4.17 9.03 10.86
N ARG A 22 3.14 8.81 10.02
CA ARG A 22 3.10 7.67 9.11
C ARG A 22 3.28 8.10 7.66
N HIS A 23 4.20 7.43 6.95
CA HIS A 23 4.34 7.60 5.52
C HIS A 23 3.35 6.69 4.77
N PHE A 24 2.86 7.13 3.60
CA PHE A 24 2.13 6.27 2.68
C PHE A 24 3.11 5.34 1.94
N LEU A 25 3.65 4.36 2.66
CA LEU A 25 4.51 3.31 2.12
C LEU A 25 4.25 2.02 2.88
N HIS A 26 4.04 0.96 2.11
CA HIS A 26 3.70 -0.36 2.60
C HIS A 26 4.31 -1.40 1.69
N ALA A 27 5.08 -2.33 2.26
CA ALA A 27 5.64 -3.46 1.53
C ALA A 27 4.56 -4.53 1.36
N ALA A 28 3.69 -4.34 0.36
CA ALA A 28 2.51 -5.18 0.16
C ALA A 28 2.81 -6.57 -0.40
N TRP A 29 3.93 -6.71 -1.11
CA TRP A 29 4.30 -7.94 -1.81
C TRP A 29 5.80 -8.17 -1.75
N LEU A 30 6.19 -9.40 -1.43
CA LEU A 30 7.58 -9.83 -1.46
C LEU A 30 7.67 -11.17 -2.21
N LEU A 31 8.42 -11.17 -3.30
CA LEU A 31 8.72 -12.35 -4.09
C LEU A 31 10.23 -12.59 -4.10
N PHE A 32 10.66 -13.75 -3.62
CA PHE A 32 12.09 -14.10 -3.60
C PHE A 32 12.28 -15.62 -3.59
N LYS A 33 13.51 -16.08 -3.82
CA LYS A 33 13.87 -17.49 -3.64
C LYS A 33 14.33 -17.70 -2.21
N HIS A 34 13.78 -18.72 -1.56
CA HIS A 34 14.19 -19.11 -0.23
C HIS A 34 15.70 -19.45 -0.23
N PRO A 35 16.51 -18.88 0.68
CA PRO A 35 17.97 -18.94 0.59
C PRO A 35 18.55 -20.35 0.76
N VAL A 36 17.84 -21.24 1.46
CA VAL A 36 18.28 -22.64 1.68
C VAL A 36 17.67 -23.59 0.65
N SER A 37 16.33 -23.71 0.62
CA SER A 37 15.63 -24.63 -0.28
C SER A 37 15.57 -24.19 -1.76
N GLY A 38 15.85 -22.93 -2.08
CA GLY A 38 15.69 -22.38 -3.43
C GLY A 38 14.25 -22.22 -3.91
N ALA A 39 13.26 -22.61 -3.09
CA ALA A 39 11.85 -22.53 -3.42
C ALA A 39 11.38 -21.08 -3.61
N ALA A 40 10.50 -20.84 -4.57
CA ALA A 40 9.89 -19.53 -4.75
C ALA A 40 8.95 -19.22 -3.57
N MET A 41 9.13 -18.06 -2.95
CA MET A 41 8.30 -17.54 -1.86
C MET A 41 7.50 -16.36 -2.38
N ASP A 42 6.17 -16.44 -2.28
CA ASP A 42 5.21 -15.36 -2.53
C ASP A 42 4.58 -14.99 -1.18
N ILE A 43 4.96 -13.83 -0.65
CA ILE A 43 4.47 -13.34 0.64
C ILE A 43 3.66 -12.06 0.40
N ARG A 44 2.42 -12.04 0.89
CA ARG A 44 1.50 -10.90 0.75
C ARG A 44 1.19 -10.29 2.11
N SER A 45 1.19 -8.97 2.16
CA SER A 45 0.77 -8.19 3.32
C SER A 45 -0.35 -7.24 2.86
N PRO A 46 -1.63 -7.54 3.18
CA PRO A 46 -2.74 -6.71 2.73
C PRO A 46 -2.61 -5.28 3.24
N LEU A 47 -3.22 -4.33 2.53
CA LEU A 47 -3.13 -2.92 2.89
C LEU A 47 -3.74 -2.66 4.28
N PRO A 48 -2.98 -2.08 5.23
CA PRO A 48 -3.51 -1.77 6.55
C PRO A 48 -4.62 -0.72 6.47
N GLU A 49 -5.55 -0.80 7.43
CA GLU A 49 -6.82 -0.05 7.43
C GLU A 49 -6.64 1.48 7.33
N ASP A 50 -5.56 2.01 7.90
CA ASP A 50 -5.25 3.44 7.86
C ASP A 50 -4.80 3.92 6.46
N LEU A 51 -4.05 3.11 5.71
CA LEU A 51 -3.72 3.42 4.31
C LEU A 51 -4.92 3.21 3.39
N ARG A 52 -5.75 2.20 3.67
CA ARG A 52 -7.02 1.99 2.95
C ARG A 52 -7.93 3.20 3.08
N SER A 53 -8.06 3.74 4.29
CA SER A 53 -8.86 4.94 4.55
C SER A 53 -8.30 6.17 3.82
N ALA A 54 -6.98 6.34 3.82
CA ALA A 54 -6.32 7.41 3.07
C ALA A 54 -6.51 7.26 1.55
N LEU A 55 -6.43 6.03 1.02
CA LEU A 55 -6.67 5.73 -0.41
C LEU A 55 -8.12 6.06 -0.82
N LEU A 56 -9.10 5.62 -0.01
CA LEU A 56 -10.53 5.88 -0.26
C LEU A 56 -10.80 7.39 -0.38
N ARG A 57 -10.23 8.20 0.51
CA ARG A 57 -10.37 9.67 0.48
C ARG A 57 -9.81 10.30 -0.79
N VAL A 58 -8.70 9.79 -1.32
CA VAL A 58 -8.08 10.33 -2.55
C VAL A 58 -8.79 9.84 -3.80
N SER A 59 -9.36 8.64 -3.77
CA SER A 59 -10.06 8.04 -4.90
C SER A 59 -11.47 8.59 -5.15
N ASP A 60 -11.95 9.54 -4.34
CA ASP A 60 -13.31 10.10 -4.39
C ASP A 60 -14.41 9.01 -4.41
N GLY A 61 -14.21 7.91 -3.66
CA GLY A 61 -15.14 6.79 -3.63
C GLY A 61 -15.00 5.78 -4.79
N GLY A 62 -13.96 5.87 -5.62
CA GLY A 62 -13.66 4.92 -6.69
C GLY A 62 -13.36 3.48 -6.23
N PHE A 63 -13.28 3.22 -4.92
CA PHE A 63 -13.16 1.89 -4.33
C PHE A 63 -14.25 1.65 -3.28
N SER A 64 -14.74 0.42 -3.20
CA SER A 64 -15.65 0.01 -2.12
C SER A 64 -14.88 -0.23 -0.81
N PRO A 65 -15.39 0.23 0.35
CA PRO A 65 -14.83 -0.10 1.66
C PRO A 65 -14.80 -1.62 1.93
N ASP A 66 -15.76 -2.36 1.37
CA ASP A 66 -15.95 -3.80 1.58
C ASP A 66 -15.00 -4.67 0.75
N LEU A 67 -14.19 -4.05 -0.12
CA LEU A 67 -13.23 -4.76 -0.95
C LEU A 67 -12.17 -5.41 -0.07
N ALA A 68 -12.09 -6.74 -0.01
CA ALA A 68 -11.16 -7.44 0.88
C ALA A 68 -9.70 -6.97 0.71
N ASP A 69 -9.23 -6.82 -0.54
CA ASP A 69 -7.91 -6.29 -0.85
C ASP A 69 -7.93 -5.33 -2.07
N PRO A 70 -7.78 -4.00 -1.85
CA PRO A 70 -7.70 -3.03 -2.93
C PRO A 70 -6.52 -3.25 -3.86
N LEU A 71 -5.43 -3.84 -3.37
CA LEU A 71 -4.23 -4.07 -4.17
C LEU A 71 -4.43 -5.21 -5.16
N ASP A 72 -5.22 -6.21 -4.78
CA ASP A 72 -5.59 -7.29 -5.69
C ASP A 72 -6.50 -6.79 -6.82
N TYR A 73 -7.50 -5.95 -6.49
CA TYR A 73 -8.35 -5.29 -7.49
C TYR A 73 -7.55 -4.41 -8.48
N LEU A 74 -6.50 -3.76 -7.99
CA LEU A 74 -5.59 -2.96 -8.82
C LEU A 74 -4.59 -3.80 -9.62
N GLY A 75 -4.61 -5.13 -9.49
CA GLY A 75 -3.69 -6.04 -10.17
C GLY A 75 -2.26 -5.97 -9.64
N PHE A 76 -2.05 -5.46 -8.41
CA PHE A 76 -0.71 -5.26 -7.83
C PHE A 76 0.10 -6.55 -7.71
N TYR A 77 -0.58 -7.70 -7.56
CA TYR A 77 0.04 -9.02 -7.42
C TYR A 77 0.22 -9.77 -8.74
N GLN A 78 0.03 -9.11 -9.89
CA GLN A 78 0.26 -9.73 -11.19
C GLN A 78 1.70 -9.46 -11.66
N ILE A 79 2.47 -10.53 -11.88
CA ILE A 79 3.76 -10.43 -12.58
C ILE A 79 3.44 -10.33 -14.06
N ALA A 80 3.77 -9.20 -14.69
CA ALA A 80 3.81 -9.11 -16.15
C ALA A 80 4.79 -10.17 -16.66
N ARG A 81 4.28 -11.14 -17.44
CA ARG A 81 5.09 -12.18 -18.07
C ARG A 81 5.98 -11.60 -19.16
#